data_AF-A0A954W9I7-F1
#
_entry.id   AF-A0A954W9I7-F1
#
_cell.length_a   1.000
_cell.length_b   1.000
_cell.length_c   1.000
_cell.angle_alpha   90.00
_cell.angle_beta   90.00
_cell.angle_gamma   90.00
#
_symmetry.space_group_name_H-M   'P 1'
#
loop_
_entity.id
_entity.type
_entity.pdbx_description
1 polymer ?
#
loop_
_entity_poly.entity_id
_entity_poly.type
_entity_poly.pdbx_seq_one_letter_code
_entity_poly.pdbx_strand_id
1 'polypeptide(L)'
;MGKRWRIFPHDADRVTRLEKAAGVSPVVAQLMICRGIYEPAAVRTFLEPKMTALREPAELPGVEQAVERIFAAITDQRRIVIYGDYDVDGISGCTI
;
A
#
# COMPACT_ATOMS: atom_id res chain seq x y z
N MET A 1 -23.39 24.23 9.26
CA MET A 1 -23.63 23.14 8.28
C MET A 1 -23.50 21.81 9.03
N GLY A 2 -24.58 21.02 9.13
CA GLY A 2 -24.57 19.78 9.92
C GLY A 2 -23.82 18.63 9.22
N LYS A 3 -23.03 17.86 9.98
CA LYS A 3 -22.39 16.65 9.45
C LYS A 3 -23.46 15.56 9.22
N ARG A 4 -23.49 14.97 8.04
CA ARG A 4 -24.41 13.87 7.70
C ARG A 4 -23.69 12.54 7.78
N TRP A 5 -24.14 11.68 8.69
CA TRP A 5 -23.64 10.32 8.79
C TRP A 5 -24.12 9.50 7.58
N ARG A 6 -23.22 8.70 7.02
CA ARG A 6 -23.52 7.74 5.96
C ARG A 6 -23.13 6.37 6.45
N ILE A 7 -24.13 5.52 6.66
CA ILE A 7 -23.93 4.13 7.05
C ILE A 7 -24.02 3.30 5.77
N PHE A 8 -22.96 2.56 5.46
CA PHE A 8 -23.00 1.63 4.35
C PHE A 8 -23.86 0.42 4.71
N PRO A 9 -24.77 -0.02 3.82
CA PRO A 9 -25.52 -1.25 4.03
C PRO A 9 -24.54 -2.43 4.07
N HIS A 10 -24.76 -3.34 5.02
CA HIS A 10 -23.95 -4.54 5.16
C HIS A 10 -24.79 -5.75 4.74
N ASP A 11 -24.20 -6.59 3.89
CA ASP A 11 -24.74 -7.90 3.55
C ASP A 11 -24.28 -8.88 4.63
N ALA A 12 -25.18 -9.21 5.56
CA ALA A 12 -24.88 -10.06 6.71
C ALA A 12 -24.33 -11.43 6.27
N ASP A 13 -24.86 -12.00 5.19
CA ASP A 13 -24.40 -13.29 4.67
C ASP A 13 -22.98 -13.20 4.13
N ARG A 14 -22.64 -12.13 3.39
CA ARG A 14 -21.26 -11.89 2.95
C ARG A 14 -20.31 -11.70 4.13
N VAL A 15 -20.72 -10.95 5.15
CA VAL A 15 -19.91 -10.73 6.35
C VAL A 15 -19.63 -12.07 7.03
N THR A 16 -20.65 -12.88 7.29
CA THR A 16 -20.49 -14.20 7.94
C THR A 16 -19.66 -15.16 7.09
N ARG A 17 -19.80 -15.14 5.76
CA ARG A 17 -18.95 -15.96 4.88
C ARG A 17 -17.48 -15.55 4.98
N LEU A 18 -17.19 -14.26 4.90
CA LEU A 18 -15.82 -13.75 4.94
C LEU A 18 -15.18 -13.90 6.33
N GLU A 19 -15.95 -13.67 7.39
CA GLU A 19 -15.58 -13.91 8.78
C GLU A 19 -15.03 -15.34 8.95
N LYS A 20 -15.85 -16.34 8.60
CA LYS A 20 -15.48 -17.76 8.72
C LYS A 20 -14.31 -18.15 7.83
N ALA A 21 -14.30 -17.68 6.58
CA ALA A 21 -13.29 -18.10 5.61
C ALA A 21 -11.92 -17.42 5.80
N ALA A 22 -11.90 -16.18 6.30
CA ALA A 22 -10.68 -15.44 6.59
C ALA A 22 -10.19 -15.61 8.04
N GLY A 23 -11.05 -16.10 8.96
CA GLY A 23 -10.72 -16.30 10.37
C GLY A 23 -10.61 -15.00 11.16
N VAL A 24 -11.44 -14.00 10.83
CA VAL A 24 -11.43 -12.66 11.43
C VAL A 24 -12.76 -12.37 12.12
N SER A 25 -12.84 -11.33 12.96
CA SER A 25 -14.11 -10.95 13.59
C SER A 25 -15.14 -10.38 12.57
N PRO A 26 -16.44 -10.42 12.87
CA PRO A 26 -17.48 -9.87 11.98
C PRO A 26 -17.26 -8.40 11.61
N VAL A 27 -16.78 -7.60 12.58
CA VAL A 27 -16.48 -6.18 12.36
C VAL A 27 -15.32 -6.00 11.38
N VAL A 28 -14.27 -6.82 11.49
CA VAL A 28 -13.14 -6.79 10.54
C VAL A 28 -13.59 -7.23 9.16
N ALA A 29 -14.38 -8.31 9.05
CA ALA A 29 -14.94 -8.77 7.77
C ALA A 29 -15.78 -7.68 7.09
N GLN A 30 -16.65 -6.99 7.83
CA GLN A 30 -17.43 -5.86 7.31
C GLN A 30 -16.52 -4.72 6.82
N LEU A 31 -15.47 -4.37 7.57
CA LEU A 31 -14.53 -3.32 7.19
C LEU A 31 -13.71 -3.68 5.93
N MET A 32 -13.42 -4.96 5.70
CA MET A 32 -12.77 -5.44 4.49
C MET A 32 -13.71 -5.34 3.28
N ILE A 33 -14.97 -5.74 3.43
CA ILE A 33 -16.01 -5.59 2.40
C ILE A 33 -16.20 -4.12 2.02
N CYS A 34 -16.22 -3.21 2.99
CA CYS A 34 -16.30 -1.76 2.76
C CYS A 34 -15.07 -1.20 2.03
N ARG A 35 -13.92 -1.89 2.09
CA ARG A 35 -12.70 -1.55 1.35
C ARG A 35 -12.63 -2.20 -0.04
N GLY A 36 -13.65 -2.97 -0.43
CA GLY A 36 -13.66 -3.71 -1.69
C GLY A 36 -12.89 -5.02 -1.66
N ILE A 37 -12.55 -5.52 -0.46
CA ILE A 37 -11.80 -6.77 -0.27
C ILE A 37 -12.80 -7.86 0.11
N TYR A 38 -13.05 -8.78 -0.83
CA TYR A 38 -14.05 -9.83 -0.69
C TYR A 38 -13.45 -11.23 -0.50
N GLU A 39 -12.18 -11.40 -0.86
CA GLU A 39 -11.53 -12.70 -0.88
C GLU A 39 -10.76 -12.97 0.43
N PRO A 40 -10.93 -14.14 1.06
CA PRO A 40 -10.22 -14.47 2.31
C PRO A 40 -8.70 -14.38 2.22
N ALA A 41 -8.13 -14.74 1.06
CA ALA A 41 -6.70 -14.60 0.82
C ALA A 41 -6.26 -13.13 0.80
N ALA A 42 -7.02 -12.27 0.13
CA ALA A 42 -6.75 -10.84 0.08
C ALA A 42 -6.90 -10.17 1.46
N VAL A 43 -7.85 -10.65 2.29
CA VAL A 43 -7.96 -10.21 3.70
C VAL A 43 -6.68 -10.53 4.47
N ARG A 44 -6.15 -11.75 4.34
CA ARG A 44 -4.89 -12.14 4.99
C ARG A 44 -3.71 -11.28 4.52
N THR A 45 -3.56 -11.11 3.20
CA THR A 45 -2.49 -10.25 2.64
C THR A 45 -2.59 -8.81 3.12
N PHE A 46 -3.81 -8.28 3.28
CA PHE A 46 -4.03 -6.92 3.75
C PHE A 46 -3.69 -6.75 5.24
N LEU A 47 -4.07 -7.70 6.08
CA LEU A 47 -3.85 -7.64 7.53
C LEU A 47 -2.41 -8.02 7.92
N GLU A 48 -1.76 -8.86 7.13
CA GLU A 48 -0.41 -9.35 7.37
C GLU A 48 0.47 -9.13 6.11
N PRO A 49 0.71 -7.88 5.71
CA PRO A 49 1.50 -7.59 4.53
C PRO A 49 2.95 -8.01 4.75
N LYS A 50 3.53 -8.70 3.76
CA LYS A 50 4.95 -9.04 3.75
C LYS A 50 5.69 -8.12 2.80
N MET A 51 6.95 -7.81 3.12
CA MET A 51 7.81 -7.02 2.23
C MET A 51 7.98 -7.70 0.86
N THR A 52 7.94 -9.03 0.82
CA THR A 52 7.96 -9.84 -0.41
C THR A 52 6.69 -9.72 -1.27
N ALA A 53 5.66 -9.03 -0.78
CA ALA A 53 4.43 -8.76 -1.54
C ALA A 53 4.43 -7.34 -2.16
N LEU A 54 5.50 -6.57 -2.00
CA LEU A 54 5.70 -5.35 -2.77
C LEU A 54 5.83 -5.69 -4.26
N ARG A 55 5.41 -4.75 -5.11
CA ARG A 55 5.63 -4.84 -6.55
C ARG A 55 7.11 -4.79 -6.87
N GLU A 56 7.48 -5.38 -8.00
CA GLU A 56 8.84 -5.27 -8.50
C GLU A 56 9.16 -3.79 -8.77
N PRO A 57 10.31 -3.25 -8.30
CA PRO A 57 10.66 -1.85 -8.52
C PRO A 57 10.67 -1.46 -10.00
N ALA A 58 11.00 -2.40 -10.90
CA ALA A 58 10.99 -2.20 -12.35
C ALA A 58 9.58 -1.90 -12.92
N GLU A 59 8.51 -2.23 -12.20
CA GLU A 59 7.14 -1.84 -12.61
C GLU A 59 6.89 -0.33 -12.47
N LEU A 60 7.69 0.38 -11.67
CA LEU A 60 7.56 1.83 -11.52
C LEU A 60 8.17 2.51 -12.75
N PRO A 61 7.37 3.28 -13.53
CA PRO A 61 7.85 3.89 -14.77
C PRO A 61 9.10 4.76 -14.54
N GLY A 62 10.13 4.54 -15.35
CA GLY A 62 11.37 5.33 -15.27
C GLY A 62 12.44 4.76 -14.33
N VAL A 63 12.14 3.71 -13.54
CA VAL A 63 13.10 3.18 -12.55
C VAL A 63 14.35 2.61 -13.20
N GLU A 64 14.23 1.83 -14.27
CA GLU A 64 15.40 1.24 -14.95
C GLU A 64 16.35 2.34 -15.46
N GLN A 65 15.80 3.38 -16.09
CA GLN A 65 16.59 4.51 -16.60
C GLN A 65 17.22 5.33 -15.45
N ALA A 66 16.51 5.48 -14.33
CA ALA A 66 17.03 6.16 -13.16
C ALA A 66 18.20 5.38 -12.53
N VAL A 67 18.07 4.05 -12.42
CA VAL A 67 19.12 3.15 -11.93
C VAL A 67 20.37 3.30 -12.79
N GLU A 68 20.25 3.15 -14.12
CA GLU A 68 21.39 3.31 -15.04
C GLU A 68 22.08 4.66 -14.88
N ARG A 69 21.29 5.75 -14.78
CA ARG A 69 21.82 7.11 -14.65
C ARG A 69 22.56 7.33 -13.34
N ILE A 70 22.02 6.81 -12.23
CA ILE A 70 22.64 6.92 -10.90
C ILE A 70 23.91 6.07 -10.83
N PHE A 71 23.87 4.82 -11.32
CA PHE A 71 25.04 3.96 -11.36
C PHE A 71 26.17 4.57 -12.17
N ALA A 72 25.88 5.10 -13.37
CA ALA A 72 26.89 5.78 -14.18
C ALA A 72 27.47 7.01 -13.45
N ALA A 73 26.65 7.79 -12.75
CA ALA A 73 27.13 8.94 -11.98
C ALA A 73 28.06 8.53 -10.82
N ILE A 74 27.76 7.41 -10.15
CA ILE A 74 28.61 6.84 -9.10
C ILE A 74 29.94 6.36 -9.69
N THR A 75 29.90 5.58 -10.79
CA THR A 75 31.10 5.07 -11.47
C THR A 75 32.02 6.19 -11.94
N ASP A 76 31.45 7.29 -12.45
CA ASP A 76 32.19 8.46 -12.92
C ASP A 76 32.57 9.44 -11.80
N GLN A 77 32.29 9.11 -10.54
CA GLN A 77 32.52 9.98 -9.37
C GLN A 77 31.89 11.39 -9.50
N ARG A 78 30.72 11.47 -10.13
CA ARG A 78 29.97 12.72 -10.25
C ARG A 78 29.34 13.10 -8.92
N ARG A 79 29.27 14.41 -8.65
CA ARG A 79 28.52 14.93 -7.49
C ARG A 79 27.03 14.68 -7.70
N ILE A 80 26.38 14.09 -6.70
CA ILE A 80 24.94 13.83 -6.67
C ILE A 80 24.34 14.72 -5.58
N VAL A 81 23.25 15.42 -5.90
CA VAL A 81 22.45 16.17 -4.95
C VAL A 81 21.10 15.49 -4.85
N ILE A 82 20.68 15.18 -3.62
CA ILE A 82 19.34 14.67 -3.33
C ILE A 82 18.48 15.86 -2.91
N TYR A 83 17.40 16.11 -3.64
CA TYR A 83 16.49 17.23 -3.41
C TYR A 83 15.09 16.69 -3.09
N GLY A 84 14.62 16.93 -1.87
CA GLY A 84 13.32 16.48 -1.39
C GLY A 84 12.35 17.61 -1.14
N ASP A 85 11.09 17.23 -0.92
CA ASP A 85 10.06 18.14 -0.42
C ASP A 85 10.14 18.27 1.11
N TYR A 86 9.43 19.27 1.65
CA TYR A 86 9.50 19.66 3.07
C TYR A 86 8.63 18.80 3.99
N ASP A 87 7.85 17.86 3.46
CA ASP A 87 7.03 16.95 4.24
C ASP A 87 7.85 15.77 4.79
N VAL A 88 7.20 14.99 5.67
CA VAL A 88 7.88 13.92 6.40
C VAL A 88 8.36 12.83 5.44
N ASP A 89 7.56 12.49 4.43
CA ASP A 89 7.92 11.54 3.39
C ASP A 89 9.05 12.06 2.50
N GLY A 90 9.04 13.34 2.09
CA GLY A 90 10.12 13.95 1.32
C GLY A 90 11.46 13.97 2.07
N ILE A 91 11.47 14.39 3.32
CA ILE A 91 12.67 14.42 4.17
C ILE A 91 13.17 13.01 4.47
N SER A 92 12.27 12.09 4.84
CA SER A 92 12.64 10.70 5.13
C SER A 92 13.22 10.03 3.88
N GLY A 93 12.60 10.26 2.72
CA GLY A 93 13.07 9.74 1.43
C GLY A 93 14.46 10.22 1.05
N CYS A 94 14.83 11.46 1.38
CA CYS A 94 16.17 11.98 1.09
C CYS A 94 17.28 11.39 1.97
N THR A 95 16.92 10.80 3.11
CA THR A 95 17.88 10.24 4.06
C THR A 95 18.21 8.78 3.75
N ILE A 96 17.33 8.09 3.00
CA ILE A 96 17.49 6.71 2.54
C ILE A 96 18.45 6.67 1.35
#